data_AF-A0A1Q9S6X6-F1
#
_entry.id   AF-A0A1Q9S6X6-F1
#
_cell.length_a   1.000
_cell.length_b   1.000
_cell.length_c   1.000
_cell.angle_alpha   90.00
_cell.angle_beta   90.00
_cell.angle_gamma   90.00
#
_symmetry.space_group_name_H-M   'P 1'
#
loop_
_entity.id
_entity.type
_entity.pdbx_description
1 polymer ?
#
loop_
_entity_poly.entity_id
_entity_poly.type
_entity_poly.pdbx_seq_one_letter_code
_entity_poly.pdbx_strand_id
1 'polypeptide(L)'
;MWTVPVRAGDDLFGHLVLAAAAPLPDADVRNVERAAQTAALLQLMERQVSAAEQQVRGELIDDLLAEREPDWDAFERRARRSGALDFRHPHTVLVLAATGLTRQHLLGRAATRAARHGGLATEHAGRVVVLLPRVDPTAAHAVARDLGRTTGAVVTAGIAGPGRGAPELRAHHREAERCLRLLLALGREGEAATLADLGVLGLVLRGTSPQQVRALLAEGVTPLQRYDEQHNTLLLETLNAYFAAGQNPRAAARALQVHPNTIYQRLDRIDQVLGHRRWREPEGALPVQLGLQLRQVLAHIPMEQLIPPASSRYPGDHHR
;
A
#
# COMPACT_ATOMS: atom_id res chain seq x y z
N MET A 1 -0.37 -40.39 -18.28
CA MET A 1 -0.46 -38.91 -18.38
C MET A 1 0.90 -38.41 -18.81
N TRP A 2 0.99 -37.65 -19.89
CA TRP A 2 2.22 -37.09 -20.43
C TRP A 2 2.26 -35.59 -20.16
N THR A 3 3.44 -35.08 -19.78
CA THR A 3 3.63 -33.66 -19.45
C THR A 3 4.84 -33.12 -20.21
N VAL A 4 4.62 -32.10 -21.04
CA VAL A 4 5.70 -31.43 -21.77
C VAL A 4 5.77 -29.97 -21.31
N PRO A 5 6.94 -29.46 -20.88
CA PRO A 5 7.07 -28.08 -20.46
C PRO A 5 6.91 -27.12 -21.65
N VAL A 6 6.12 -26.07 -21.44
CA VAL A 6 5.98 -24.94 -22.38
C VAL A 6 7.00 -23.89 -21.93
N ARG A 7 8.16 -23.84 -22.59
CA ARG A 7 9.27 -22.96 -22.23
C ARG A 7 9.91 -22.29 -23.44
N ALA A 8 10.37 -21.06 -23.28
CA ALA A 8 11.21 -20.37 -24.26
C ALA A 8 12.43 -19.77 -23.56
N GLY A 9 13.63 -20.24 -23.92
CA GLY A 9 14.84 -19.95 -23.13
C GLY A 9 14.68 -20.45 -21.69
N ASP A 10 14.93 -19.56 -20.72
CA ASP A 10 14.77 -19.84 -19.28
C ASP A 10 13.35 -19.59 -18.75
N ASP A 11 12.46 -18.98 -19.54
CA ASP A 11 11.07 -18.72 -19.15
C ASP A 11 10.21 -19.99 -19.27
N LEU A 12 9.63 -20.45 -18.15
CA LEU A 12 8.62 -21.51 -18.11
C LEU A 12 7.22 -20.90 -18.05
N PHE A 13 6.41 -21.11 -19.09
CA PHE A 13 5.04 -20.62 -19.19
C PHE A 13 4.01 -21.61 -18.64
N GLY A 14 4.39 -22.88 -18.49
CA GLY A 14 3.53 -23.92 -17.94
C GLY A 14 3.86 -25.29 -18.49
N HIS A 15 2.87 -26.18 -18.50
CA HIS A 15 2.99 -27.54 -19.03
C HIS A 15 1.79 -27.87 -19.91
N LEU A 16 2.03 -28.48 -21.05
CA LEU A 16 1.02 -29.18 -21.82
C LEU A 16 0.85 -30.57 -21.22
N VAL A 17 -0.37 -30.87 -20.78
CA VAL A 17 -0.70 -32.15 -20.16
C VAL A 17 -1.62 -32.91 -21.09
N LEU A 18 -1.18 -34.09 -21.54
CA LEU A 18 -1.96 -34.99 -22.37
C LEU A 18 -2.34 -36.25 -21.56
N ALA A 19 -3.64 -36.48 -21.42
CA ALA A 19 -4.15 -37.75 -20.88
C ALA A 19 -4.33 -38.74 -22.03
N ALA A 20 -3.53 -39.81 -22.03
CA ALA A 20 -3.62 -40.89 -23.02
C ALA A 20 -3.84 -42.24 -22.30
N ALA A 21 -4.69 -43.09 -22.88
CA ALA A 21 -5.03 -44.41 -22.33
C ALA A 21 -3.95 -45.48 -22.59
N ALA A 22 -3.02 -45.22 -23.53
CA ALA A 22 -1.88 -46.07 -23.88
C ALA A 22 -0.61 -45.22 -24.07
N PRO A 23 0.60 -45.83 -24.09
CA PRO A 23 1.83 -45.11 -24.41
C PRO A 23 1.76 -44.43 -25.78
N LEU A 24 2.24 -43.20 -25.87
CA LEU A 24 2.25 -42.46 -27.13
C LEU A 24 3.35 -43.01 -28.04
N PRO A 25 3.07 -43.21 -29.34
CA PRO A 25 4.10 -43.43 -30.35
C PRO A 25 5.08 -42.25 -30.42
N ASP A 26 6.34 -42.51 -30.77
CA ASP A 26 7.39 -41.48 -30.85
C ASP A 26 7.05 -40.30 -31.78
N ALA A 27 6.26 -40.56 -32.84
CA ALA A 27 5.80 -39.52 -33.75
C ALA A 27 4.85 -38.53 -33.06
N ASP A 28 3.98 -39.02 -32.19
CA ASP A 28 3.02 -38.20 -31.45
C ASP A 28 3.72 -37.44 -30.33
N VAL A 29 4.72 -38.05 -29.67
CA VAL A 29 5.58 -37.35 -28.71
C VAL A 29 6.24 -36.14 -29.36
N ARG A 30 6.85 -36.30 -30.55
CA ARG A 30 7.45 -35.19 -31.30
C ARG A 30 6.44 -34.11 -31.70
N ASN A 31 5.20 -34.50 -32.02
CA ASN A 31 4.14 -33.54 -32.32
C ASN A 31 3.73 -32.73 -31.08
N VAL A 32 3.61 -33.37 -29.91
CA VAL A 32 3.31 -32.69 -28.64
C VAL A 32 4.45 -31.76 -28.24
N GLU A 33 5.71 -32.17 -28.40
CA GLU A 33 6.88 -31.31 -28.18
C GLU A 33 6.88 -30.08 -29.09
N ARG A 34 6.57 -30.27 -30.37
CA ARG A 34 6.48 -29.17 -31.35
C ARG A 34 5.32 -28.23 -31.02
N ALA A 35 4.17 -28.76 -30.60
CA ALA A 35 3.05 -27.97 -30.12
C ALA A 35 3.42 -27.16 -28.86
N ALA A 36 4.18 -27.74 -27.94
CA ALA A 36 4.67 -27.04 -26.75
C ALA A 36 5.66 -25.91 -27.08
N GLN A 37 6.54 -26.11 -28.05
CA GLN A 37 7.43 -25.05 -28.55
C GLN A 37 6.65 -23.93 -29.24
N THR A 38 5.67 -24.25 -30.10
CA THR A 38 4.81 -23.25 -30.74
C THR A 38 4.00 -22.47 -29.70
N ALA A 39 3.41 -23.16 -28.71
CA ALA A 39 2.70 -22.52 -27.61
C ALA A 39 3.62 -21.59 -26.82
N ALA A 40 4.87 -22.00 -26.54
CA ALA A 40 5.84 -21.17 -25.83
C ALA A 40 6.18 -19.89 -26.62
N LEU A 41 6.37 -20.00 -27.94
CA LEU A 41 6.63 -18.84 -28.79
C LEU A 41 5.42 -17.90 -28.85
N LEU A 42 4.20 -18.42 -29.00
CA LEU A 42 2.98 -17.60 -28.98
C LEU A 42 2.82 -16.87 -27.64
N GLN A 43 3.02 -17.56 -26.52
CA GLN A 43 2.96 -16.96 -25.18
C GLN A 43 4.06 -15.91 -24.98
N LEU A 44 5.27 -16.15 -25.50
CA LEU A 44 6.35 -15.17 -25.48
C LEU A 44 5.99 -13.92 -26.30
N MET A 45 5.45 -14.09 -27.50
CA MET A 45 5.01 -12.99 -28.37
C MET A 45 3.86 -12.19 -27.73
N GLU A 46 2.84 -12.87 -27.18
CA GLU A 46 1.75 -12.22 -26.44
C GLU A 46 2.29 -11.41 -25.25
N ARG A 47 3.25 -11.96 -24.50
CA ARG A 47 3.91 -11.28 -23.38
C ARG A 47 4.70 -10.06 -23.86
N GLN A 48 5.42 -10.16 -24.98
CA GLN A 48 6.16 -9.03 -25.55
C GLN A 48 5.25 -7.91 -26.04
N VAL A 49 4.16 -8.24 -26.73
CA VAL A 49 3.15 -7.26 -27.17
C VAL A 49 2.51 -6.59 -25.97
N SER A 50 2.09 -7.37 -24.97
CA SER A 50 1.50 -6.83 -23.75
C SER A 50 2.48 -5.94 -22.97
N ALA A 51 3.76 -6.32 -22.88
CA ALA A 51 4.78 -5.51 -22.23
C ALA A 51 5.04 -4.20 -22.99
N ALA A 52 5.12 -4.23 -24.32
CA ALA A 52 5.30 -3.04 -25.15
C ALA A 52 4.09 -2.10 -25.05
N GLU A 53 2.86 -2.64 -25.06
CA GLU A 53 1.65 -1.86 -24.80
C GLU A 53 1.67 -1.23 -23.41
N GLN A 54 2.03 -1.99 -22.37
CA GLN A 54 2.13 -1.47 -21.01
C GLN A 54 3.21 -0.39 -20.88
N GLN A 55 4.32 -0.49 -21.61
CA GLN A 55 5.36 0.54 -21.63
C GLN A 55 4.84 1.87 -22.21
N VAL A 56 4.20 1.83 -23.39
CA VAL A 56 3.59 3.02 -24.02
C VAL A 56 2.48 3.60 -23.14
N ARG A 57 1.70 2.74 -22.49
CA ARG A 57 0.64 3.18 -21.56
C ARG A 57 1.19 3.69 -20.22
N GLY A 58 2.37 3.23 -19.81
CA GLY A 58 3.08 3.66 -18.61
C GLY A 58 3.52 5.12 -18.69
N GLU A 59 4.02 5.56 -19.87
CA GLU A 59 4.39 6.96 -20.11
C GLU A 59 3.20 7.93 -19.89
N LEU A 60 1.99 7.51 -20.23
CA LEU A 60 0.77 8.30 -19.97
C LEU A 60 0.44 8.39 -18.48
N ILE A 61 0.76 7.38 -17.69
CA ILE A 61 0.59 7.43 -16.24
C ILE A 61 1.65 8.34 -15.62
N ASP A 62 2.89 8.31 -16.11
CA ASP A 62 3.90 9.26 -15.65
C ASP A 62 3.50 10.70 -15.92
N ASP A 63 2.93 10.99 -17.09
CA ASP A 63 2.36 12.30 -17.40
C ASP A 63 1.14 12.66 -16.51
N LEU A 64 0.30 11.68 -16.18
CA LEU A 64 -0.84 11.86 -15.25
C LEU A 64 -0.36 12.23 -13.84
N LEU A 65 0.75 11.63 -13.40
CA LEU A 65 1.26 11.73 -12.04
C LEU A 65 2.38 12.76 -11.86
N ALA A 66 2.90 13.31 -12.95
CA ALA A 66 3.95 14.32 -12.98
C ALA A 66 3.66 15.50 -12.03
N GLU A 67 4.69 16.13 -11.46
CA GLU A 67 4.50 17.24 -10.50
C GLU A 67 3.81 18.47 -11.12
N ARG A 68 4.12 18.79 -12.38
CA ARG A 68 3.42 19.87 -13.09
C ARG A 68 2.01 19.44 -13.45
N GLU A 69 1.03 20.30 -13.22
CA GLU A 69 -0.34 20.06 -13.65
C GLU A 69 -0.43 20.24 -15.19
N PRO A 70 -0.80 19.20 -15.94
CA PRO A 70 -1.00 19.32 -17.38
C PRO A 70 -2.34 20.02 -17.67
N ASP A 71 -2.53 20.43 -18.92
CA ASP A 71 -3.87 20.69 -19.44
C ASP A 71 -4.65 19.36 -19.42
N TRP A 72 -5.57 19.22 -18.45
CA TRP A 72 -6.32 17.99 -18.25
C TRP A 72 -7.17 17.62 -19.46
N ASP A 73 -7.73 18.59 -20.17
CA ASP A 73 -8.53 18.32 -21.35
C ASP A 73 -7.66 17.80 -22.49
N ALA A 74 -6.47 18.38 -22.69
CA ALA A 74 -5.52 17.88 -23.68
C ALA A 74 -4.99 16.48 -23.32
N PHE A 75 -4.70 16.25 -22.05
CA PHE A 75 -4.25 14.97 -21.53
C PHE A 75 -5.33 13.88 -21.75
N GLU A 76 -6.57 14.14 -21.35
CA GLU A 76 -7.67 13.18 -21.52
C GLU A 76 -7.96 12.89 -23.00
N ARG A 77 -7.91 13.90 -23.88
CA ARG A 77 -8.04 13.68 -25.34
C ARG A 77 -6.95 12.77 -25.90
N ARG A 78 -5.70 12.92 -25.43
CA ARG A 78 -4.58 12.06 -25.84
C ARG A 78 -4.74 10.64 -25.30
N ALA A 79 -5.05 10.50 -24.01
CA ALA A 79 -5.28 9.22 -23.37
C ALA A 79 -6.43 8.43 -24.03
N ARG A 80 -7.56 9.09 -24.35
CA ARG A 80 -8.68 8.47 -25.08
C ARG A 80 -8.27 7.99 -26.49
N ARG A 81 -7.50 8.80 -27.24
CA ARG A 81 -7.02 8.41 -28.58
C ARG A 81 -6.06 7.22 -28.55
N SER A 82 -5.23 7.12 -27.52
CA SER A 82 -4.31 5.99 -27.34
C SER A 82 -4.99 4.69 -26.88
N GLY A 83 -6.24 4.76 -26.40
CA GLY A 83 -6.92 3.63 -25.76
C GLY A 83 -6.28 3.18 -24.44
N ALA A 84 -5.33 3.93 -23.89
CA ALA A 84 -4.61 3.57 -22.68
C ALA A 84 -5.49 3.63 -21.42
N LEU A 85 -6.26 4.72 -21.29
CA LEU A 85 -7.10 5.00 -20.13
C LEU A 85 -8.47 5.50 -20.60
N ASP A 86 -9.53 4.92 -20.03
CA ASP A 86 -10.91 5.30 -20.33
C ASP A 86 -11.60 5.91 -19.10
N PHE A 87 -11.44 7.23 -18.93
CA PHE A 87 -12.02 8.00 -17.82
C PHE A 87 -13.56 7.97 -17.72
N ARG A 88 -14.28 7.40 -18.71
CA ARG A 88 -15.72 7.16 -18.61
C ARG A 88 -16.07 6.10 -17.56
N HIS A 89 -15.10 5.35 -17.08
CA HIS A 89 -15.25 4.42 -15.98
C HIS A 89 -14.45 4.90 -14.76
N PRO A 90 -14.94 4.66 -13.54
CA PRO A 90 -14.20 5.03 -12.35
C PRO A 90 -13.03 4.05 -12.16
N HIS A 91 -11.89 4.54 -11.67
CA HIS A 91 -10.67 3.75 -11.45
C HIS A 91 -10.25 3.79 -10.00
N THR A 92 -9.74 2.66 -9.51
CA THR A 92 -9.04 2.57 -8.23
C THR A 92 -7.55 2.58 -8.46
N VAL A 93 -6.84 3.36 -7.65
CA VAL A 93 -5.39 3.49 -7.65
C VAL A 93 -4.81 2.67 -6.52
N LEU A 94 -3.79 1.87 -6.81
CA LEU A 94 -2.98 1.17 -5.82
C LEU A 94 -1.54 1.63 -5.95
N VAL A 95 -0.89 1.91 -4.82
CA VAL A 95 0.56 2.15 -4.76
C VAL A 95 1.17 1.04 -3.92
N LEU A 96 2.13 0.31 -4.51
CA LEU A 96 2.65 -0.95 -3.97
C LEU A 96 4.10 -0.80 -3.48
N ALA A 97 4.40 -1.52 -2.40
CA ALA A 97 5.75 -1.84 -1.96
C ALA A 97 5.87 -3.36 -1.77
N ALA A 98 7.06 -3.92 -1.97
CA ALA A 98 7.31 -5.32 -1.67
C ALA A 98 8.64 -5.52 -0.96
N THR A 99 8.65 -6.38 0.06
CA THR A 99 9.86 -6.89 0.72
C THR A 99 10.13 -8.31 0.20
N GLY A 100 11.37 -8.59 -0.19
CA GLY A 100 11.77 -9.88 -0.77
C GLY A 100 11.57 -10.01 -2.29
N LEU A 101 11.23 -8.93 -2.98
CA LEU A 101 11.09 -8.89 -4.44
C LEU A 101 11.65 -7.59 -5.02
N THR A 102 12.33 -7.67 -6.16
CA THR A 102 12.78 -6.46 -6.87
C THR A 102 11.57 -5.70 -7.44
N ARG A 103 11.70 -4.38 -7.56
CA ARG A 103 10.63 -3.53 -8.10
C ARG A 103 10.25 -3.91 -9.53
N GLN A 104 11.23 -4.24 -10.38
CA GLN A 104 10.98 -4.68 -11.75
C GLN A 104 10.13 -5.96 -11.82
N HIS A 105 10.42 -6.94 -10.95
CA HIS A 105 9.61 -8.16 -10.87
C HIS A 105 8.20 -7.87 -10.33
N LEU A 106 8.08 -6.99 -9.33
CA LEU A 106 6.77 -6.55 -8.82
C LEU A 106 5.95 -5.89 -9.93
N LEU A 107 6.55 -4.98 -10.70
CA LEU A 107 5.91 -4.28 -11.81
C LEU A 107 5.40 -5.26 -12.87
N GLY A 108 6.22 -6.23 -13.30
CA GLY A 108 5.79 -7.22 -14.29
C GLY A 108 4.59 -8.06 -13.82
N ARG A 109 4.56 -8.44 -12.54
CA ARG A 109 3.44 -9.17 -11.94
C ARG A 109 2.20 -8.30 -11.79
N ALA A 110 2.37 -7.06 -11.34
CA ALA A 110 1.30 -6.07 -11.24
C ALA A 110 0.69 -5.75 -12.60
N ALA A 111 1.51 -5.56 -13.64
CA ALA A 111 1.06 -5.30 -15.02
C ALA A 111 0.23 -6.47 -15.57
N THR A 112 0.73 -7.70 -15.41
CA THR A 112 0.00 -8.92 -15.81
C THR A 112 -1.35 -9.00 -15.11
N ARG A 113 -1.39 -8.65 -13.82
CA ARG A 113 -2.61 -8.70 -13.01
C ARG A 113 -3.59 -7.58 -13.36
N ALA A 114 -3.09 -6.38 -13.63
CA ALA A 114 -3.85 -5.21 -14.03
C ALA A 114 -4.50 -5.43 -15.41
N ALA A 115 -3.75 -5.98 -16.37
CA ALA A 115 -4.24 -6.28 -17.72
C ALA A 115 -5.48 -7.19 -17.70
N ARG A 116 -5.56 -8.17 -16.79
CA ARG A 116 -6.75 -9.04 -16.61
C ARG A 116 -8.01 -8.27 -16.22
N HIS A 117 -7.85 -7.11 -15.61
CA HIS A 117 -8.94 -6.20 -15.24
C HIS A 117 -9.12 -5.04 -16.24
N GLY A 118 -8.39 -5.05 -17.36
CA GLY A 118 -8.33 -3.93 -18.29
C GLY A 118 -7.62 -2.69 -17.73
N GLY A 119 -6.84 -2.87 -16.67
CA GLY A 119 -6.05 -1.84 -16.01
C GLY A 119 -4.59 -1.80 -16.47
N LEU A 120 -3.82 -0.93 -15.80
CA LEU A 120 -2.43 -0.65 -16.11
C LEU A 120 -1.56 -0.69 -14.85
N ALA A 121 -0.27 -0.97 -15.03
CA ALA A 121 0.72 -0.78 -13.97
C ALA A 121 1.96 -0.08 -14.53
N THR A 122 2.52 0.86 -13.76
CA THR A 122 3.77 1.55 -14.09
C THR A 122 4.66 1.69 -12.85
N GLU A 123 5.92 2.03 -13.05
CA GLU A 123 6.78 2.56 -11.99
C GLU A 123 6.71 4.08 -12.00
N HIS A 124 6.38 4.69 -10.86
CA HIS A 124 6.37 6.13 -10.68
C HIS A 124 7.05 6.49 -9.35
N ALA A 125 7.99 7.44 -9.38
CA ALA A 125 8.76 7.89 -8.20
C ALA A 125 9.31 6.74 -7.32
N GLY A 126 9.78 5.65 -7.95
CA GLY A 126 10.33 4.48 -7.25
C GLY A 126 9.28 3.58 -6.56
N ARG A 127 8.00 3.71 -6.92
CA ARG A 127 6.89 2.85 -6.48
C ARG A 127 6.17 2.22 -7.67
N VAL A 128 5.59 1.05 -7.48
CA VAL A 128 4.71 0.45 -8.50
C VAL A 128 3.30 0.99 -8.30
N VAL A 129 2.76 1.64 -9.31
CA VAL A 129 1.41 2.21 -9.32
C VAL A 129 0.53 1.36 -10.23
N VAL A 130 -0.65 1.00 -9.76
CA VAL A 130 -1.63 0.21 -10.51
C VAL A 130 -2.94 0.98 -10.61
N LEU A 131 -3.48 1.08 -11.82
CA LEU A 131 -4.79 1.66 -12.12
C LEU A 131 -5.75 0.56 -12.55
N LEU A 132 -6.83 0.34 -11.80
CA LEU A 132 -7.82 -0.69 -12.08
C LEU A 132 -9.19 -0.05 -12.41
N PRO A 133 -9.71 -0.20 -13.63
CA PRO A 133 -11.03 0.32 -13.98
C PRO A 133 -12.14 -0.56 -13.38
N ARG A 134 -13.21 0.07 -12.90
CA ARG A 134 -14.42 -0.61 -12.39
C ARG A 134 -14.17 -1.60 -11.25
N VAL A 135 -13.04 -1.47 -10.55
CA VAL A 135 -12.74 -2.25 -9.36
C VAL A 135 -13.02 -1.36 -8.15
N ASP A 136 -13.79 -1.87 -7.19
CA ASP A 136 -14.00 -1.19 -5.92
C ASP A 136 -12.75 -1.30 -5.01
N PRO A 137 -12.45 -0.30 -4.16
CA PRO A 137 -11.33 -0.37 -3.21
C PRO A 137 -11.32 -1.62 -2.35
N THR A 138 -12.48 -2.11 -1.89
CA THR A 138 -12.56 -3.35 -1.09
C THR A 138 -12.11 -4.55 -1.91
N ALA A 139 -12.48 -4.63 -3.19
CA ALA A 139 -12.03 -5.67 -4.12
C ALA A 139 -10.55 -5.51 -4.49
N ALA A 140 -10.02 -4.29 -4.52
CA ALA A 140 -8.60 -4.01 -4.78
C ALA A 140 -7.67 -4.58 -3.70
N HIS A 141 -8.15 -4.79 -2.46
CA HIS A 141 -7.39 -5.49 -1.41
C HIS A 141 -6.99 -6.91 -1.85
N ALA A 142 -7.87 -7.60 -2.57
CA ALA A 142 -7.60 -8.94 -3.05
C ALA A 142 -6.47 -8.95 -4.08
N VAL A 143 -6.27 -7.87 -4.84
CA VAL A 143 -5.20 -7.76 -5.84
C VAL A 143 -3.83 -7.73 -5.17
N ALA A 144 -3.65 -6.88 -4.15
CA ALA A 144 -2.39 -6.82 -3.40
C ALA A 144 -2.08 -8.15 -2.69
N ARG A 145 -3.10 -8.77 -2.08
CA ARG A 145 -2.97 -10.07 -1.41
C ARG A 145 -2.58 -11.18 -2.39
N ASP A 146 -3.21 -11.20 -3.57
CA ASP A 146 -2.92 -12.16 -4.64
C ASP A 146 -1.51 -11.98 -5.19
N LEU A 147 -1.04 -10.74 -5.35
CA LEU A 147 0.35 -10.44 -5.72
C LEU A 147 1.33 -11.00 -4.68
N GLY A 148 1.06 -10.82 -3.37
CA GLY A 148 1.88 -11.41 -2.32
C GLY A 148 1.92 -12.94 -2.39
N ARG A 149 0.75 -13.59 -2.53
CA ARG A 149 0.64 -15.05 -2.61
C ARG A 149 1.34 -15.65 -3.83
N THR A 150 1.22 -15.02 -4.99
CA THR A 150 1.77 -15.54 -6.25
C THR A 150 3.26 -15.28 -6.40
N THR A 151 3.81 -14.29 -5.69
CA THR A 151 5.25 -13.96 -5.72
C THR A 151 6.03 -14.52 -4.55
N GLY A 152 5.36 -14.93 -3.47
CA GLY A 152 6.02 -15.29 -2.20
C GLY A 152 6.61 -14.10 -1.45
N ALA A 153 6.33 -12.87 -1.90
CA ALA A 153 6.83 -11.64 -1.30
C ALA A 153 5.82 -11.03 -0.32
N VAL A 154 6.32 -10.20 0.59
CA VAL A 154 5.47 -9.40 1.48
C VAL A 154 5.08 -8.13 0.72
N VAL A 155 3.84 -8.06 0.23
CA VAL A 155 3.34 -6.93 -0.58
C VAL A 155 2.44 -6.03 0.27
N THR A 156 2.85 -4.78 0.44
CA THR A 156 2.07 -3.73 1.11
C THR A 156 1.43 -2.82 0.07
N ALA A 157 0.16 -2.44 0.23
CA ALA A 157 -0.54 -1.60 -0.73
C ALA A 157 -1.37 -0.49 -0.08
N GLY A 158 -1.14 0.75 -0.49
CA GLY A 158 -2.10 1.83 -0.25
C GLY A 158 -3.10 1.91 -1.41
N ILE A 159 -4.38 2.10 -1.09
CA ILE A 159 -5.49 2.06 -2.04
C ILE A 159 -6.31 3.35 -1.91
N ALA A 160 -6.73 3.92 -3.04
CA ALA A 160 -7.66 5.04 -3.08
C ALA A 160 -8.54 5.01 -4.33
N GLY A 161 -9.70 5.66 -4.24
CA GLY A 161 -10.73 5.65 -5.27
C GLY A 161 -12.04 5.02 -4.81
N PRO A 162 -12.93 4.63 -5.75
CA PRO A 162 -12.75 4.76 -7.19
C PRO A 162 -13.10 6.21 -7.64
N GLY A 163 -12.33 6.77 -8.58
CA GLY A 163 -12.51 8.15 -9.08
C GLY A 163 -12.55 8.24 -10.61
N ARG A 164 -13.03 9.36 -11.15
CA ARG A 164 -13.21 9.62 -12.58
C ARG A 164 -12.40 10.83 -13.04
N GLY A 165 -11.89 10.76 -14.26
CA GLY A 165 -11.10 11.84 -14.84
C GLY A 165 -9.69 11.94 -14.28
N ALA A 166 -8.82 12.60 -15.03
CA ALA A 166 -7.41 12.69 -14.69
C ALA A 166 -7.11 13.41 -13.36
N PRO A 167 -7.79 14.52 -12.98
CA PRO A 167 -7.57 15.19 -11.69
C PRO A 167 -7.84 14.30 -10.47
N GLU A 168 -8.96 13.56 -10.47
CA GLU A 168 -9.32 12.67 -9.35
C GLU A 168 -8.35 11.50 -9.25
N LEU A 169 -7.94 10.91 -10.38
CA LEU A 169 -6.95 9.82 -10.37
C LEU A 169 -5.61 10.29 -9.79
N ARG A 170 -5.16 11.51 -10.13
CA ARG A 170 -3.96 12.09 -9.54
C ARG A 170 -4.12 12.35 -8.03
N ALA A 171 -5.29 12.80 -7.59
CA ALA A 171 -5.60 12.96 -6.17
C ALA A 171 -5.59 11.61 -5.43
N HIS A 172 -6.19 10.57 -6.01
CA HIS A 172 -6.18 9.21 -5.47
C HIS A 172 -4.80 8.59 -5.46
N HIS A 173 -3.94 8.85 -6.44
CA HIS A 173 -2.53 8.44 -6.36
C HIS A 173 -1.85 9.03 -5.11
N ARG A 174 -1.98 10.33 -4.88
CA ARG A 174 -1.42 10.98 -3.68
C ARG A 174 -2.00 10.38 -2.39
N GLU A 175 -3.30 10.07 -2.37
CA GLU A 175 -3.96 9.44 -1.24
C GLU A 175 -3.49 8.00 -0.98
N ALA A 176 -3.40 7.18 -2.02
CA ALA A 176 -2.89 5.81 -1.97
C ALA A 176 -1.42 5.79 -1.55
N GLU A 177 -0.60 6.71 -2.05
CA GLU A 177 0.80 6.84 -1.63
C GLU A 177 0.91 7.20 -0.14
N ARG A 178 0.11 8.17 0.34
CA ARG A 178 0.04 8.49 1.78
C ARG A 178 -0.38 7.28 2.61
N CYS A 179 -1.38 6.52 2.15
CA CYS A 179 -1.83 5.31 2.83
C CYS A 179 -0.73 4.24 2.88
N LEU A 180 -0.01 4.01 1.77
CA LEU A 180 1.12 3.08 1.74
C LEU A 180 2.20 3.49 2.75
N ARG A 181 2.59 4.76 2.75
CA ARG A 181 3.62 5.28 3.66
C ARG A 181 3.19 5.11 5.12
N LEU A 182 1.91 5.34 5.43
CA LEU A 182 1.33 5.10 6.76
C LEU A 182 1.42 3.64 7.18
N LEU A 183 1.03 2.70 6.31
CA LEU A 183 1.15 1.27 6.60
C LEU A 183 2.59 0.89 6.95
N LEU A 184 3.55 1.34 6.13
CA LEU A 184 4.98 1.06 6.35
C LEU A 184 5.48 1.67 7.67
N ALA A 185 5.14 2.94 7.95
CA ALA A 185 5.58 3.60 9.19
C ALA A 185 4.96 2.98 10.45
N LEU A 186 3.74 2.43 10.33
CA LEU A 186 3.06 1.70 11.40
C LEU A 186 3.55 0.24 11.56
N GLY A 187 4.47 -0.22 10.73
CA GLY A 187 4.95 -1.61 10.74
C GLY A 187 3.93 -2.63 10.23
N ARG A 188 2.94 -2.18 9.45
CA ARG A 188 1.87 -3.01 8.86
C ARG A 188 2.27 -3.53 7.48
N GLU A 189 3.49 -4.06 7.37
CA GLU A 189 3.99 -4.64 6.13
C GLU A 189 3.16 -5.87 5.72
N GLY A 190 2.89 -6.01 4.42
CA GLY A 190 2.06 -7.10 3.88
C GLY A 190 0.56 -6.80 3.90
N GLU A 191 0.15 -5.65 4.46
CA GLU A 191 -1.23 -5.23 4.46
C GLU A 191 -1.59 -4.37 3.25
N ALA A 192 -2.85 -4.45 2.85
CA ALA A 192 -3.46 -3.57 1.87
C ALA A 192 -4.57 -2.78 2.56
N ALA A 193 -4.61 -1.47 2.37
CA ALA A 193 -5.60 -0.63 3.04
C ALA A 193 -5.92 0.63 2.23
N THR A 194 -7.08 1.20 2.50
CA THR A 194 -7.41 2.60 2.23
C THR A 194 -7.15 3.45 3.46
N LEU A 195 -7.18 4.79 3.33
CA LEU A 195 -7.16 5.66 4.51
C LEU A 195 -8.38 5.42 5.43
N ALA A 196 -9.51 4.93 4.92
CA ALA A 196 -10.68 4.64 5.76
C ALA A 196 -10.42 3.42 6.67
N ASP A 197 -9.67 2.44 6.18
CA ASP A 197 -9.29 1.24 6.94
C ASP A 197 -8.28 1.52 8.06
N LEU A 198 -7.68 2.72 8.08
CA LEU A 198 -6.82 3.20 9.19
C LEU A 198 -7.63 3.82 10.35
N GLY A 199 -8.95 3.85 10.27
CA GLY A 199 -9.84 4.31 11.34
C GLY A 199 -9.62 5.77 11.71
N VAL A 200 -9.55 6.06 13.02
CA VAL A 200 -9.42 7.43 13.57
C VAL A 200 -8.18 8.13 13.03
N LEU A 201 -7.05 7.42 12.89
CA LEU A 201 -5.83 8.00 12.34
C LEU A 201 -6.04 8.49 10.91
N GLY A 202 -6.73 7.69 10.08
CA GLY A 202 -7.05 8.08 8.70
C GLY A 202 -7.99 9.28 8.60
N LEU A 203 -8.95 9.42 9.53
CA LEU A 203 -9.84 10.59 9.61
C LEU A 203 -9.08 11.86 10.01
N VAL A 204 -8.23 11.76 11.04
CA VAL A 204 -7.40 12.87 11.53
C VAL A 204 -6.49 13.38 10.41
N LEU A 205 -5.84 12.49 9.67
CA LEU A 205 -4.93 12.91 8.60
C LEU A 205 -5.62 13.58 7.41
N ARG A 206 -6.93 13.37 7.20
CA ARG A 206 -7.69 14.07 6.16
C ARG A 206 -8.09 15.49 6.58
N GLY A 207 -8.52 15.67 7.84
CA GLY A 207 -9.10 16.93 8.32
C GLY A 207 -8.12 17.88 9.03
N THR A 208 -7.04 17.37 9.61
CA THR A 208 -6.24 18.10 10.61
C THR A 208 -5.13 18.92 9.98
N SER A 209 -4.77 20.07 10.55
CA SER A 209 -3.62 20.89 10.14
C SER A 209 -2.32 20.46 10.87
N PRO A 210 -1.12 20.80 10.35
CA PRO A 210 0.13 20.57 11.06
C PRO A 210 0.14 21.17 12.47
N GLN A 211 -0.50 22.32 12.67
CA GLN A 211 -0.63 22.99 13.98
C GLN A 211 -1.47 22.15 14.95
N GLN A 212 -2.59 21.59 14.49
CA GLN A 212 -3.45 20.76 15.32
C GLN A 212 -2.77 19.43 15.69
N VAL A 213 -2.00 18.82 14.78
CA VAL A 213 -1.19 17.63 15.13
C VAL A 213 -0.11 17.97 16.15
N ARG A 214 0.58 19.11 16.01
CA ARG A 214 1.53 19.57 17.02
C ARG A 214 0.86 19.80 18.38
N ALA A 215 -0.33 20.38 18.42
CA ALA A 215 -1.08 20.58 19.65
C ALA A 215 -1.44 19.24 20.33
N LEU A 216 -1.92 18.27 19.56
CA LEU A 216 -2.22 16.93 20.06
C LEU A 216 -0.97 16.23 20.64
N LEU A 217 0.17 16.32 19.94
CA LEU A 217 1.43 15.77 20.45
C LEU A 217 1.91 16.51 21.69
N ALA A 218 1.68 17.81 21.81
CA ALA A 218 2.11 18.63 22.95
C ALA A 218 1.41 18.25 24.26
N GLU A 219 0.17 17.75 24.20
CA GLU A 219 -0.64 17.44 25.38
C GLU A 219 -0.22 16.13 26.06
N GLY A 220 0.16 15.10 25.30
CA GLY A 220 0.44 13.76 25.86
C GLY A 220 1.81 13.17 25.53
N VAL A 221 2.35 13.44 24.33
CA VAL A 221 3.54 12.72 23.84
C VAL A 221 4.82 13.50 24.08
N THR A 222 4.81 14.79 23.75
CA THR A 222 5.97 15.68 23.86
C THR A 222 6.53 15.75 25.30
N PRO A 223 5.71 15.84 26.37
CA PRO A 223 6.24 15.84 27.73
C PRO A 223 6.95 14.54 28.09
N LEU A 224 6.37 13.39 27.71
CA LEU A 224 6.94 12.07 27.94
C LEU A 224 8.23 11.87 27.14
N GLN A 225 8.25 12.34 25.88
CA GLN A 225 9.44 12.29 25.04
C GLN A 225 10.61 13.05 25.66
N ARG A 226 10.38 14.31 26.08
CA ARG A 226 11.40 15.10 26.75
C ARG A 226 11.90 14.43 28.02
N TYR A 227 10.99 13.82 28.79
CA TYR A 227 11.36 13.11 30.00
C TYR A 227 12.25 11.89 29.70
N ASP A 228 11.87 11.07 28.70
CA ASP A 228 12.67 9.93 28.24
C ASP A 228 14.06 10.36 27.77
N GLU A 229 14.17 11.43 26.98
CA GLU A 229 15.44 11.98 26.50
C GLU A 229 16.33 12.50 27.64
N GLN A 230 15.76 13.19 28.63
CA GLN A 230 16.51 13.78 29.75
C GLN A 230 16.96 12.76 30.80
N HIS A 231 16.16 11.71 31.02
CA HIS A 231 16.37 10.75 32.10
C HIS A 231 16.77 9.36 31.60
N ASN A 232 16.92 9.18 30.29
CA ASN A 232 17.19 7.91 29.62
C ASN A 232 16.19 6.81 30.04
N THR A 233 14.90 7.15 30.01
CA THR A 233 13.80 6.23 30.35
C THR A 233 13.07 5.72 29.11
N LEU A 234 12.13 4.78 29.32
CA LEU A 234 11.35 4.11 28.27
C LEU A 234 9.84 4.25 28.53
N LEU A 235 9.39 5.44 28.92
CA LEU A 235 7.99 5.70 29.26
C LEU A 235 7.09 5.60 28.03
N LEU A 236 7.49 6.17 26.89
CA LEU A 236 6.71 6.09 25.65
C LEU A 236 6.57 4.66 25.15
N GLU A 237 7.63 3.86 25.21
CA GLU A 237 7.61 2.44 24.86
C GLU A 237 6.66 1.65 25.78
N THR A 238 6.76 1.92 27.09
CA THR A 238 5.88 1.32 28.10
C THR A 238 4.42 1.65 27.83
N LEU A 239 4.13 2.91 27.48
CA LEU A 239 2.78 3.37 27.21
C LEU A 239 2.21 2.74 25.94
N ASN A 240 3.02 2.60 24.89
CA ASN A 240 2.65 1.88 23.66
C ASN A 240 2.31 0.42 23.96
N ALA A 241 3.17 -0.30 24.69
CA ALA A 241 2.93 -1.70 25.06
C ALA A 241 1.71 -1.85 25.98
N TYR A 242 1.49 -0.89 26.89
CA TYR A 242 0.33 -0.86 27.76
C TYR A 242 -0.97 -0.75 26.98
N PHE A 243 -1.06 0.17 26.01
CA PHE A 243 -2.25 0.30 25.17
C PHE A 243 -2.43 -0.89 24.22
N ALA A 244 -1.35 -1.39 23.60
CA ALA A 244 -1.41 -2.60 22.76
C ALA A 244 -1.89 -3.85 23.54
N ALA A 245 -1.61 -3.90 24.84
CA ALA A 245 -2.06 -4.94 25.75
C ALA A 245 -3.48 -4.70 26.33
N GLY A 246 -4.26 -3.77 25.77
CA GLY A 246 -5.61 -3.46 26.25
C GLY A 246 -5.61 -2.84 27.66
N GLN A 247 -4.64 -1.97 27.95
CA GLN A 247 -4.45 -1.34 29.25
C GLN A 247 -4.21 -2.36 30.40
N ASN A 248 -3.58 -3.50 30.10
CA ASN A 248 -3.23 -4.52 31.10
C ASN A 248 -1.71 -4.48 31.42
N PRO A 249 -1.29 -4.04 32.63
CA PRO A 249 0.12 -3.93 32.99
C PRO A 249 0.89 -5.25 32.95
N ARG A 250 0.24 -6.37 33.31
CA ARG A 250 0.90 -7.69 33.33
C ARG A 250 1.12 -8.23 31.92
N ALA A 251 0.18 -7.98 31.00
CA ALA A 251 0.35 -8.33 29.60
C ALA A 251 1.42 -7.45 28.93
N ALA A 252 1.45 -6.15 29.23
CA ALA A 252 2.52 -5.25 28.78
C ALA A 252 3.90 -5.66 29.31
N ALA A 253 4.00 -6.06 30.58
CA ALA A 253 5.23 -6.56 31.18
C ALA A 253 5.79 -7.78 30.44
N ARG A 254 4.92 -8.73 30.08
CA ARG A 254 5.30 -9.90 29.27
C ARG A 254 5.76 -9.50 27.88
N ALA A 255 5.06 -8.57 27.22
CA ALA A 255 5.43 -8.09 25.89
C ALA A 255 6.80 -7.39 25.88
N LEU A 256 7.09 -6.60 26.92
CA LEU A 256 8.37 -5.91 27.09
C LEU A 256 9.45 -6.74 27.80
N GLN A 257 9.14 -7.98 28.18
CA GLN A 257 10.05 -8.88 28.90
C GLN A 257 10.64 -8.26 30.19
N VAL A 258 9.82 -7.50 30.93
CA VAL A 258 10.19 -6.88 32.21
C VAL A 258 9.29 -7.38 33.34
N HIS A 259 9.69 -7.13 34.59
CA HIS A 259 8.85 -7.43 35.75
C HIS A 259 7.63 -6.49 35.80
N PRO A 260 6.41 -6.98 36.18
CA PRO A 260 5.22 -6.14 36.30
C PRO A 260 5.42 -4.87 37.15
N ASN A 261 6.20 -4.95 38.22
CA ASN A 261 6.53 -3.79 39.07
C ASN A 261 7.20 -2.66 38.29
N THR A 262 8.06 -2.97 37.32
CA THR A 262 8.70 -1.95 36.47
C THR A 262 7.66 -1.22 35.62
N ILE A 263 6.65 -1.94 35.10
CA ILE A 263 5.53 -1.31 34.39
C ILE A 263 4.75 -0.39 35.33
N TYR A 264 4.36 -0.85 36.52
CA TYR A 264 3.67 0.00 37.50
C TYR A 264 4.44 1.27 37.83
N GLN A 265 5.74 1.16 38.11
CA GLN A 265 6.62 2.31 38.38
C GLN A 265 6.67 3.30 37.21
N ARG A 266 6.74 2.80 35.96
CA ARG A 266 6.75 3.65 34.77
C ARG A 266 5.38 4.29 34.51
N LEU A 267 4.27 3.59 34.75
CA LEU A 267 2.92 4.17 34.64
C LEU A 267 2.69 5.26 35.70
N ASP A 268 3.18 5.07 36.93
CA ASP A 268 3.13 6.10 37.97
C ASP A 268 4.01 7.30 37.60
N ARG A 269 5.16 7.07 36.96
CA ARG A 269 5.97 8.16 36.42
C ARG A 269 5.25 8.92 35.31
N ILE A 270 4.55 8.23 34.42
CA ILE A 270 3.74 8.86 33.36
C ILE A 270 2.66 9.77 33.97
N ASP A 271 1.99 9.34 35.05
CA ASP A 271 1.05 10.19 35.78
C ASP A 271 1.70 11.49 36.28
N GLN A 272 2.92 11.40 36.80
CA GLN A 272 3.67 12.56 37.31
C GLN A 272 4.10 13.50 36.17
N VAL A 273 4.59 12.96 35.05
CA VAL A 273 5.07 13.76 33.91
C VAL A 273 3.91 14.47 33.21
N LEU A 274 2.76 13.81 33.08
CA LEU A 274 1.56 14.41 32.50
C LEU A 274 0.78 15.28 33.51
N GLY A 275 1.08 15.16 34.80
CA GLY A 275 0.42 15.90 35.88
C GLY A 275 -1.02 15.48 36.15
N HIS A 276 -1.53 14.42 35.50
CA HIS A 276 -2.90 13.91 35.68
C HIS A 276 -3.02 12.43 35.31
N ARG A 277 -4.14 11.80 35.72
CA ARG A 277 -4.47 10.40 35.40
C ARG A 277 -5.51 10.19 34.30
N ARG A 278 -6.09 11.28 33.77
CA ARG A 278 -7.12 11.24 32.71
C ARG A 278 -6.72 10.43 31.46
N TRP A 279 -5.43 10.32 31.16
CA TRP A 279 -4.93 9.50 30.04
C TRP A 279 -5.24 8.01 30.19
N ARG A 280 -5.59 7.54 31.40
CA ARG A 280 -6.02 6.16 31.68
C ARG A 280 -7.51 5.94 31.43
N GLU A 281 -8.30 7.00 31.44
CA GLU A 281 -9.75 6.97 31.23
C GLU A 281 -10.06 6.95 29.73
N PRO A 282 -11.22 6.42 29.29
CA PRO A 282 -11.53 6.27 27.86
C PRO A 282 -11.38 7.56 27.05
N GLU A 283 -11.86 8.69 27.57
CA GLU A 283 -11.82 10.00 26.91
C GLU A 283 -10.39 10.54 26.76
N GLY A 284 -9.54 10.36 27.77
CA GLY A 284 -8.14 10.82 27.73
C GLY A 284 -7.19 9.82 27.07
N ALA A 285 -7.53 8.53 27.03
CA ALA A 285 -6.71 7.50 26.41
C ALA A 285 -6.62 7.66 24.89
N LEU A 286 -7.74 8.01 24.22
CA LEU A 286 -7.78 8.11 22.77
C LEU A 286 -6.82 9.18 22.21
N PRO A 287 -6.80 10.44 22.71
CA PRO A 287 -5.82 11.43 22.27
C PRO A 287 -4.36 10.98 22.44
N VAL A 288 -4.06 10.30 23.54
CA VAL A 288 -2.70 9.80 23.81
C VAL A 288 -2.32 8.66 22.86
N GLN A 289 -3.21 7.69 22.63
CA GLN A 289 -2.99 6.62 21.65
C GLN A 289 -2.78 7.17 20.24
N LEU A 290 -3.61 8.14 19.84
CA LEU A 290 -3.47 8.80 18.54
C LEU A 290 -2.14 9.56 18.45
N GLY A 291 -1.73 10.26 19.51
CA GLY A 291 -0.44 10.92 19.60
C GLY A 291 0.73 9.93 19.42
N LEU A 292 0.65 8.76 20.05
CA LEU A 292 1.68 7.71 19.92
C LEU A 292 1.79 7.18 18.49
N GLN A 293 0.64 6.91 17.84
CA GLN A 293 0.60 6.52 16.44
C GLN A 293 1.17 7.61 15.53
N LEU A 294 0.78 8.86 15.73
CA LEU A 294 1.30 10.00 14.95
C LEU A 294 2.81 10.17 15.15
N ARG A 295 3.33 10.03 16.36
CA ARG A 295 4.77 10.05 16.62
C ARG A 295 5.50 8.96 15.83
N GLN A 296 4.98 7.73 15.83
CA GLN A 296 5.58 6.62 15.08
C GLN A 296 5.62 6.92 13.57
N VAL A 297 4.53 7.47 13.05
CA VAL A 297 4.44 7.90 11.65
C VAL A 297 5.46 9.02 11.35
N LEU A 298 5.51 10.04 12.20
CA LEU A 298 6.38 11.22 12.02
C LEU A 298 7.87 10.91 12.18
N ALA A 299 8.23 9.79 12.82
CA ALA A 299 9.61 9.31 12.84
C ALA A 299 10.11 8.88 11.46
N HIS A 300 9.20 8.55 10.53
CA HIS A 300 9.53 8.06 9.19
C HIS A 300 9.09 9.02 8.07
N ILE A 301 8.12 9.90 8.34
CA ILE A 301 7.50 10.76 7.33
C ILE A 301 7.44 12.20 7.87
N PRO A 302 8.01 13.19 7.16
CA PRO A 302 7.87 14.59 7.54
C PRO A 302 6.40 15.03 7.62
N MET A 303 6.07 15.89 8.59
CA MET A 303 4.70 16.32 8.85
C MET A 303 4.04 16.97 7.63
N GLU A 304 4.82 17.70 6.84
CA GLU A 304 4.38 18.42 5.64
C GLU A 304 3.95 17.47 4.52
N GLN A 305 4.55 16.27 4.46
CA GLN A 305 4.19 15.24 3.50
C GLN A 305 2.98 14.43 3.96
N LEU A 306 2.82 14.29 5.28
CA LEU A 306 1.71 13.57 5.89
C LEU A 306 0.41 14.38 5.83
N ILE A 307 0.51 15.70 6.04
CA ILE A 307 -0.61 16.62 6.11
C ILE A 307 -0.35 17.75 5.10
N PRO A 308 -0.79 17.59 3.85
CA PRO A 308 -0.60 18.64 2.86
C PRO A 308 -1.34 19.92 3.28
N PRO A 309 -0.78 21.11 2.98
CA PRO A 309 -1.40 22.39 3.34
C PRO A 309 -2.79 22.53 2.72
N ALA A 310 -3.65 23.32 3.36
CA ALA A 310 -5.06 23.49 2.95
C ALA A 310 -5.24 23.95 1.50
N SER A 311 -4.25 24.65 0.90
CA SER A 311 -4.23 25.04 -0.51
C SER A 311 -4.11 23.86 -1.49
N SER A 312 -3.75 22.67 -1.00
CA SER A 312 -3.72 21.41 -1.77
C SER A 312 -4.94 20.53 -1.51
N ARG A 313 -5.89 20.96 -0.66
CA ARG A 313 -7.16 20.25 -0.44
C ARG A 313 -8.11 20.68 -1.55
N TYR A 314 -8.35 19.79 -2.49
CA TYR A 314 -9.18 20.05 -3.67
C TYR A 314 -10.63 20.40 -3.30
N PRO A 315 -11.31 21.21 -4.13
CA PRO A 315 -12.71 21.59 -3.95
C PRO A 315 -13.61 20.39 -4.30
N GLY A 316 -13.79 19.47 -3.36
CA GLY A 316 -14.70 18.33 -3.51
C GLY A 316 -15.41 17.92 -2.23
N ASP A 317 -14.92 18.35 -1.06
CA ASP A 317 -15.45 17.93 0.25
C ASP A 317 -16.63 18.80 0.73
N HIS A 318 -17.51 19.17 -0.21
CA HIS A 318 -18.77 19.83 0.07
C HIS A 318 -19.92 18.97 -0.47
N HIS A 319 -20.15 17.83 0.18
CA HIS A 319 -21.48 17.24 0.18
C HIS A 319 -22.05 17.19 1.60
N ARG A 320 -23.19 17.87 1.71
CA ARG A 320 -24.10 17.95 2.84
C ARG A 320 -24.61 16.58 3.25
#